data_AF-A0AAV2TX32-F1
#
_entry.id   AF-A0AAV2TX32-F1
#
_cell.length_a   1.000
_cell.length_b   1.000
_cell.length_c   1.000
_cell.angle_alpha   90.00
_cell.angle_beta   90.00
_cell.angle_gamma   90.00
#
_symmetry.space_group_name_H-M   'P 1'
#
loop_
_entity.id
_entity.type
_entity.pdbx_description
1 polymer ?
#
loop_
_entity_poly.entity_id
_entity_poly.type
_entity_poly.pdbx_seq_one_letter_code
_entity_poly.pdbx_strand_id
1 'polypeptide(L)'
;MSCSVTGLKQNDYLLWTFAGTFSSFLISEIVTPSLSEKHFKEYGQLKRGQCLEWRARWMSTVHAVLVCLICIYSLIFSAALQEDKLFGTDFLSEVTLCISCGYMIYDMITMPMYSSGKGLFTYVVHHGVVILGYYYILHRGIGKFYVLLKLLTELSTPLINIRWILRAMKVPSNDLRVAACTVAFGVVFVSIRVFASIPFWISFQGTLNRQNGRDNHDLIREASIVFYILGITLDVLNITWTIVIWFLFRRALRDLTNCTRGKSNGPCTQENNANEKSS
;
A
#
# COMPACT_ATOMS: atom_id res chain seq x y z
N MET A 1 -21.14 -1.47 31.97
CA MET A 1 -20.32 -0.27 31.71
C MET A 1 -20.29 -0.06 30.21
N SER A 2 -21.13 0.84 29.71
CA SER A 2 -21.10 1.30 28.32
C SER A 2 -19.85 2.15 28.15
N CYS A 3 -18.81 1.59 27.55
CA CYS A 3 -17.64 2.36 27.12
C CYS A 3 -18.12 3.30 26.01
N SER A 4 -18.31 4.59 26.32
CA SER A 4 -18.59 5.60 25.30
C SER A 4 -17.36 5.69 24.41
N VAL A 5 -17.42 5.04 23.24
CA VAL A 5 -16.40 5.19 22.21
C VAL A 5 -16.54 6.61 21.66
N THR A 6 -15.82 7.56 22.24
CA THR A 6 -15.81 8.96 21.79
C THR A 6 -14.98 9.04 20.51
N GLY A 7 -15.64 9.20 19.38
CA GLY A 7 -14.99 9.63 18.14
C GLY A 7 -14.34 11.02 18.29
N LEU A 8 -13.43 11.34 17.38
CA LEU A 8 -12.80 12.64 17.25
C LEU A 8 -13.84 13.73 16.95
N LYS A 9 -13.59 14.95 17.42
CA LYS A 9 -14.34 16.12 16.94
C LYS A 9 -13.86 16.49 15.55
N GLN A 10 -14.72 17.10 14.74
CA GLN A 10 -14.38 17.44 13.36
C GLN A 10 -13.12 18.33 13.22
N ASN A 11 -12.90 19.25 14.16
CA ASN A 11 -11.70 20.10 14.18
C ASN A 11 -10.40 19.29 14.41
N ASP A 12 -10.51 18.11 15.02
CA ASP A 12 -9.37 17.24 15.29
C ASP A 12 -8.92 16.53 14.01
N TYR A 13 -9.80 16.35 13.01
CA TYR A 13 -9.43 15.68 11.75
C TYR A 13 -8.33 16.42 11.00
N LEU A 14 -8.39 17.76 10.95
CA LEU A 14 -7.36 18.57 10.32
C LEU A 14 -6.04 18.49 11.10
N LEU A 15 -6.11 18.50 12.43
CA LEU A 15 -4.94 18.34 13.30
C LEU A 15 -4.25 17.00 13.06
N TRP A 16 -5.00 15.88 13.06
CA TRP A 16 -4.44 14.55 12.82
C TRP A 16 -3.95 14.36 11.38
N THR A 17 -4.62 14.98 10.41
CA THR A 17 -4.15 14.98 9.01
C THR A 17 -2.83 15.74 8.88
N PHE A 18 -2.73 16.92 9.51
CA PHE A 18 -1.48 17.68 9.57
C PHE A 18 -0.37 16.90 10.29
N ALA A 19 -0.69 16.25 11.41
CA ALA A 19 0.25 15.38 12.12
C ALA A 19 0.76 14.24 11.23
N GLY A 20 -0.12 13.62 10.42
CA GLY A 20 0.26 12.60 9.43
C GLY A 20 1.19 13.15 8.35
N THR A 21 0.88 14.30 7.78
CA THR A 21 1.73 14.97 6.77
C THR A 21 3.10 15.34 7.35
N PHE A 22 3.11 15.97 8.53
CA PHE A 22 4.34 16.41 9.19
C PHE A 22 5.21 15.23 9.62
N SER A 23 4.61 14.17 10.16
CA SER A 23 5.34 12.93 10.49
C SER A 23 5.93 12.29 9.24
N SER A 24 5.19 12.27 8.11
CA SER A 24 5.69 11.76 6.84
C SER A 24 6.90 12.57 6.35
N PHE A 25 6.85 13.90 6.47
CA PHE A 25 7.98 14.78 6.17
C PHE A 25 9.19 14.48 7.07
N LEU A 26 9.01 14.38 8.39
CA LEU A 26 10.12 14.09 9.31
C LEU A 26 10.77 12.73 9.01
N ILE A 27 9.95 11.70 8.77
CA ILE A 27 10.47 10.36 8.47
C ILE A 27 11.20 10.35 7.13
N SER A 28 10.65 10.98 6.10
CA SER A 28 11.21 10.96 4.74
C SER A 28 12.45 11.86 4.60
N GLU A 29 12.46 13.05 5.20
CA GLU A 29 13.53 14.04 5.00
C GLU A 29 14.61 14.01 6.08
N ILE A 30 14.32 13.49 7.28
CA ILE A 30 15.29 13.47 8.40
C ILE A 30 15.68 12.03 8.73
N VAL A 31 14.72 11.20 9.14
CA VAL A 31 15.02 9.86 9.67
C VAL A 31 15.59 8.95 8.59
N THR A 32 14.94 8.90 7.42
CA THR A 32 15.30 7.96 6.35
C THR A 32 16.70 8.22 5.79
N PRO A 33 17.11 9.46 5.47
CA PRO A 33 18.47 9.74 5.02
C PRO A 33 19.52 9.38 6.06
N SER A 34 19.33 9.79 7.33
CA SER A 34 20.30 9.51 8.40
C SER A 34 20.50 8.01 8.64
N LEU A 35 19.42 7.22 8.62
CA LEU A 35 19.52 5.76 8.71
C LEU A 35 20.11 5.17 7.43
N SER A 36 19.75 5.70 6.26
CA SER A 36 20.19 5.14 4.98
C SER A 36 21.69 5.33 4.75
N GLU A 37 22.23 6.50 5.08
CA GLU A 37 23.68 6.78 4.99
C GLU A 37 24.49 5.88 5.94
N LYS A 38 23.93 5.56 7.12
CA LYS A 38 24.58 4.69 8.10
C LYS A 38 24.58 3.23 7.69
N HIS A 39 23.49 2.74 7.10
CA HIS A 39 23.28 1.30 6.88
C HIS A 39 23.47 0.84 5.43
N PHE A 40 23.38 1.73 4.44
CA PHE A 40 23.46 1.39 3.03
C PHE A 40 24.50 2.28 2.32
N LYS A 41 25.70 1.73 2.08
CA LYS A 41 26.78 2.44 1.38
C LYS A 41 26.36 2.87 -0.02
N GLU A 42 25.48 2.10 -0.65
CA GLU A 42 24.93 2.33 -1.98
C GLU A 42 24.06 3.59 -2.02
N TYR A 43 23.43 3.99 -0.90
CA TYR A 43 22.59 5.20 -0.85
C TYR A 43 23.39 6.46 -1.21
N GLY A 44 24.63 6.58 -0.73
CA GLY A 44 25.53 7.68 -1.07
C GLY A 44 25.96 7.74 -2.54
N GLN A 45 25.70 6.69 -3.32
CA GLN A 45 26.01 6.61 -4.75
C GLN A 45 24.79 6.88 -5.65
N LEU A 46 23.61 7.03 -5.07
CA LEU A 46 22.37 7.24 -5.83
C LEU A 46 22.32 8.65 -6.42
N LYS A 47 21.72 8.77 -7.61
CA LYS A 47 21.40 10.08 -8.20
C LYS A 47 20.30 10.75 -7.40
N ARG A 48 20.22 12.09 -7.42
CA ARG A 48 19.22 12.89 -6.69
C ARG A 48 17.78 12.32 -6.78
N GLY A 49 17.31 12.02 -7.99
CA GLY A 49 15.97 11.45 -8.19
C GLY A 49 15.78 10.08 -7.54
N GLN A 50 16.80 9.23 -7.57
CA GLN A 50 16.78 7.92 -6.89
C GLN A 50 16.87 8.06 -5.37
N CYS A 51 17.57 9.07 -4.83
CA CYS A 51 17.56 9.35 -3.40
C CYS A 51 16.16 9.79 -2.93
N LEU A 52 15.45 10.57 -3.74
CA LEU A 52 14.07 10.98 -3.45
C LEU A 52 13.12 9.79 -3.50
N GLU A 53 13.20 8.97 -4.56
CA GLU A 53 12.38 7.75 -4.63
C GLU A 53 12.71 6.79 -3.48
N TRP A 54 13.99 6.62 -3.13
CA TRP A 54 14.42 5.80 -1.99
C TRP A 54 13.74 6.23 -0.69
N ARG A 55 13.73 7.53 -0.40
CA ARG A 55 13.05 8.10 0.78
C ARG A 55 11.55 7.83 0.76
N ALA A 56 10.89 8.10 -0.37
CA ALA A 56 9.46 7.86 -0.53
C ALA A 56 9.09 6.36 -0.38
N ARG A 57 9.95 5.45 -0.86
CA ARG A 57 9.77 3.98 -0.72
C ARG A 57 9.87 3.52 0.72
N TRP A 58 10.77 4.09 1.52
CA TRP A 58 10.81 3.80 2.96
C TRP A 58 9.60 4.37 3.68
N MET A 59 9.22 5.62 3.40
CA MET A 59 8.05 6.25 4.02
C MET A 59 6.76 5.47 3.73
N SER A 60 6.51 5.12 2.46
CA SER A 60 5.37 4.29 2.06
C SER A 60 5.39 2.89 2.70
N THR A 61 6.57 2.31 2.92
CA THR A 61 6.70 1.03 3.65
C THR A 61 6.31 1.18 5.12
N VAL A 62 6.79 2.23 5.80
CA VAL A 62 6.44 2.51 7.20
C VAL A 62 4.94 2.75 7.33
N HIS A 63 4.37 3.57 6.46
CA HIS A 63 2.94 3.82 6.41
C HIS A 63 2.15 2.51 6.24
N ALA A 64 2.44 1.75 5.18
CA ALA A 64 1.72 0.53 4.86
C ALA A 64 1.73 -0.49 6.01
N VAL A 65 2.88 -0.72 6.64
CA VAL A 65 2.99 -1.65 7.77
C VAL A 65 2.14 -1.17 8.95
N LEU A 66 2.28 0.10 9.35
CA LEU A 66 1.55 0.66 10.48
C LEU A 66 0.04 0.61 10.27
N VAL A 67 -0.45 1.11 9.13
CA VAL A 67 -1.90 1.17 8.89
C VAL A 67 -2.51 -0.20 8.69
N CYS A 68 -1.81 -1.15 8.07
CA CYS A 68 -2.33 -2.50 7.94
C CYS A 68 -2.45 -3.20 9.30
N LEU A 69 -1.47 -3.05 10.20
CA LEU A 69 -1.55 -3.59 11.55
C LEU A 69 -2.74 -2.99 12.32
N ILE A 70 -2.90 -1.66 12.24
CA ILE A 70 -4.01 -0.97 12.91
C ILE A 70 -5.36 -1.38 12.30
N CYS A 71 -5.47 -1.46 10.97
CA CYS A 71 -6.70 -1.90 10.29
C CYS A 71 -7.08 -3.33 10.69
N ILE A 72 -6.12 -4.27 10.72
CA ILE A 72 -6.37 -5.64 11.17
C ILE A 72 -6.88 -5.63 12.61
N TYR A 73 -6.24 -4.87 13.50
CA TYR A 73 -6.67 -4.75 14.89
C TYR A 73 -8.10 -4.20 15.00
N SER A 74 -8.38 -3.04 14.38
CA SER A 74 -9.71 -2.41 14.42
C SER A 74 -10.79 -3.31 13.81
N LEU A 75 -10.49 -3.96 12.68
CA LEU A 75 -11.45 -4.85 12.02
C LEU A 75 -11.75 -6.10 12.85
N ILE A 76 -10.84 -6.59 13.69
CA ILE A 76 -11.08 -7.79 14.50
C ILE A 76 -11.70 -7.44 15.86
N PHE A 77 -11.19 -6.40 16.52
CA PHE A 77 -11.44 -6.14 17.94
C PHE A 77 -12.39 -4.97 18.22
N SER A 78 -12.74 -4.15 17.23
CA SER A 78 -13.69 -3.06 17.44
C SER A 78 -15.13 -3.54 17.40
N ALA A 79 -15.76 -3.65 18.58
CA ALA A 79 -17.17 -3.98 18.70
C ALA A 79 -18.06 -3.00 17.92
N ALA A 80 -17.76 -1.70 18.00
CA ALA A 80 -18.53 -0.66 17.31
C ALA A 80 -18.54 -0.84 15.78
N LEU A 81 -17.39 -1.18 15.18
CA LEU A 81 -17.30 -1.42 13.74
C LEU A 81 -17.96 -2.73 13.30
N GLN A 82 -18.02 -3.73 14.20
CA GLN A 82 -18.64 -5.02 13.91
C GLN A 82 -20.16 -4.99 14.07
N GLU A 83 -20.68 -4.28 15.06
CA GLU A 83 -22.10 -4.11 15.32
C GLU A 83 -22.81 -3.33 14.20
N ASP A 84 -22.21 -2.21 13.77
CA ASP A 84 -22.70 -1.45 12.60
C ASP A 84 -21.55 -1.17 11.62
N LYS A 85 -21.46 -1.98 10.57
CA LYS A 85 -20.42 -1.84 9.53
C LYS A 85 -20.54 -0.55 8.71
N LEU A 86 -21.70 0.13 8.74
CA LEU A 86 -21.91 1.34 7.95
C LEU A 86 -21.70 2.60 8.78
N PHE A 87 -22.20 2.65 10.01
CA PHE A 87 -22.13 3.85 10.86
C PHE A 87 -21.21 3.70 12.08
N GLY A 88 -20.75 2.48 12.36
CA GLY A 88 -19.83 2.20 13.45
C GLY A 88 -18.57 3.04 13.35
N THR A 89 -18.10 3.49 14.51
CA THR A 89 -16.92 4.34 14.61
C THR A 89 -16.11 4.03 15.85
N ASP A 90 -14.82 4.23 15.75
CA ASP A 90 -13.93 4.27 16.89
C ASP A 90 -12.80 5.28 16.66
N PHE A 91 -12.17 5.71 17.76
CA PHE A 91 -11.07 6.66 17.72
C PHE A 91 -9.92 6.19 16.81
N LEU A 92 -9.59 4.90 16.86
CA LEU A 92 -8.44 4.35 16.16
C LEU A 92 -8.65 4.35 14.63
N SER A 93 -9.85 4.04 14.15
CA SER A 93 -10.21 4.11 12.73
C SER A 93 -10.17 5.53 12.21
N GLU A 94 -10.71 6.50 12.96
CA GLU A 94 -10.69 7.92 12.56
C GLU A 94 -9.27 8.47 12.50
N VAL A 95 -8.46 8.25 13.55
CA VAL A 95 -7.04 8.65 13.56
C VAL A 95 -6.27 7.98 12.42
N THR A 96 -6.51 6.70 12.16
CA THR A 96 -5.86 5.97 11.05
C THR A 96 -6.17 6.63 9.72
N LEU A 97 -7.43 6.96 9.45
CA LEU A 97 -7.82 7.61 8.20
C LEU A 97 -7.24 9.02 8.08
N CYS A 98 -7.21 9.81 9.16
CA CYS A 98 -6.61 11.13 9.15
C CYS A 98 -5.10 11.07 8.89
N ILE A 99 -4.36 10.23 9.61
CA ILE A 99 -2.91 10.04 9.40
C ILE A 99 -2.64 9.53 7.99
N SER A 100 -3.46 8.61 7.48
CA SER A 100 -3.34 8.09 6.11
C SER A 100 -3.60 9.18 5.08
N CYS A 101 -4.60 10.03 5.28
CA CYS A 101 -4.85 11.18 4.43
C CYS A 101 -3.63 12.11 4.36
N GLY A 102 -3.02 12.41 5.51
CA GLY A 102 -1.81 13.25 5.59
C GLY A 102 -0.63 12.64 4.83
N TYR A 103 -0.39 11.34 4.99
CA TYR A 103 0.61 10.61 4.21
C TYR A 103 0.31 10.67 2.70
N MET A 104 -0.93 10.40 2.28
CA MET A 104 -1.31 10.40 0.86
C MET A 104 -1.09 11.77 0.22
N ILE A 105 -1.36 12.86 0.96
CA ILE A 105 -1.08 14.24 0.53
C ILE A 105 0.43 14.47 0.37
N TYR A 106 1.23 14.11 1.39
CA TYR A 106 2.69 14.27 1.34
C TYR A 106 3.30 13.51 0.15
N ASP A 107 2.91 12.25 -0.04
CA ASP A 107 3.44 11.40 -1.11
C ASP A 107 3.02 11.93 -2.49
N MET A 108 1.77 12.37 -2.65
CA MET A 108 1.28 12.97 -3.89
C MET A 108 2.03 14.27 -4.27
N ILE A 109 2.40 15.09 -3.28
CA ILE A 109 3.17 16.33 -3.51
C ILE A 109 4.62 16.03 -3.90
N THR A 110 5.22 14.99 -3.33
CA THR A 110 6.65 14.67 -3.55
C THR A 110 6.90 13.79 -4.76
N MET A 111 5.93 12.98 -5.19
CA MET A 111 6.05 12.05 -6.31
C MET A 111 6.49 12.67 -7.64
N PRO A 112 6.03 13.87 -8.05
CA PRO A 112 6.50 14.54 -9.27
C PRO A 112 8.00 14.86 -9.28
N MET A 113 8.67 14.85 -8.12
CA MET A 113 10.11 15.14 -8.02
C MET A 113 10.99 13.97 -8.47
N TYR A 114 10.45 12.75 -8.56
CA TYR A 114 11.19 11.54 -8.93
C TYR A 114 10.50 10.63 -9.96
N SER A 115 9.24 10.90 -10.29
CA SER A 115 8.46 10.12 -11.27
C SER A 115 7.82 11.02 -12.32
N SER A 116 7.54 10.48 -13.50
CA SER A 116 6.91 11.21 -14.60
C SER A 116 6.10 10.28 -15.52
N GLY A 117 5.33 10.88 -16.43
CA GLY A 117 4.57 10.15 -17.46
C GLY A 117 3.41 9.32 -16.91
N LYS A 118 3.13 8.18 -17.56
CA LYS A 118 1.97 7.33 -17.26
C LYS A 118 1.97 6.78 -15.83
N GLY A 119 3.14 6.46 -15.29
CA GLY A 119 3.28 5.99 -13.92
C GLY A 119 2.74 7.03 -12.94
N LEU A 120 3.32 8.24 -12.97
CA LEU A 120 2.90 9.37 -12.14
C LEU A 120 1.39 9.64 -12.26
N PHE A 121 0.85 9.67 -13.47
CA PHE A 121 -0.58 9.90 -13.68
C PHE A 121 -1.44 8.88 -12.91
N THR A 122 -1.16 7.57 -13.05
CA THR A 122 -1.97 6.54 -12.36
C THR A 122 -1.87 6.64 -10.83
N TYR A 123 -0.71 7.02 -10.29
CA TYR A 123 -0.55 7.22 -8.85
C TYR A 123 -1.24 8.50 -8.36
N VAL A 124 -1.19 9.61 -9.09
CA VAL A 124 -1.91 10.84 -8.71
C VAL A 124 -3.42 10.59 -8.69
N VAL A 125 -3.96 9.86 -9.67
CA VAL A 125 -5.38 9.46 -9.66
C VAL A 125 -5.68 8.57 -8.45
N HIS A 126 -4.84 7.57 -8.17
CA HIS A 126 -4.98 6.72 -7.00
C HIS A 126 -5.02 7.52 -5.69
N HIS A 127 -4.02 8.39 -5.45
CA HIS A 127 -3.95 9.21 -4.23
C HIS A 127 -5.11 10.18 -4.15
N GLY A 128 -5.50 10.83 -5.26
CA GLY A 128 -6.64 11.73 -5.30
C GLY A 128 -7.95 11.04 -4.92
N VAL A 129 -8.23 9.87 -5.50
CA VAL A 129 -9.41 9.06 -5.17
C VAL A 129 -9.43 8.65 -3.70
N VAL A 130 -8.27 8.24 -3.15
CA VAL A 130 -8.13 7.87 -1.75
C VAL A 130 -8.37 9.06 -0.81
N ILE A 131 -7.74 10.22 -1.09
CA ILE A 131 -7.91 11.45 -0.31
C ILE A 131 -9.37 11.91 -0.30
N LEU A 132 -10.02 11.93 -1.47
CA LEU A 132 -11.44 12.28 -1.59
C LEU A 132 -12.33 11.31 -0.81
N GLY A 133 -12.02 10.01 -0.87
CA GLY A 133 -12.73 8.99 -0.11
C GLY A 133 -12.58 9.19 1.41
N TYR A 134 -11.37 9.39 1.90
CA TYR A 134 -11.13 9.65 3.32
C TYR A 134 -11.83 10.92 3.80
N TYR A 135 -11.72 12.00 3.03
CA TYR A 135 -12.44 13.24 3.31
C TYR A 135 -13.94 12.98 3.46
N TYR A 136 -14.55 12.31 2.48
CA TYR A 136 -15.98 11.99 2.49
C TYR A 136 -16.38 11.17 3.72
N ILE A 137 -15.68 10.05 3.97
CA ILE A 137 -15.99 9.10 5.05
C ILE A 137 -15.87 9.75 6.42
N LEU A 138 -14.84 10.56 6.65
CA LEU A 138 -14.64 11.27 7.91
C LEU A 138 -15.73 12.33 8.14
N HIS A 139 -16.07 13.11 7.11
CA HIS A 139 -17.05 14.20 7.23
C HIS A 139 -18.50 13.72 7.32
N ARG A 140 -18.83 12.62 6.63
CA ARG A 140 -20.17 12.03 6.64
C ARG A 140 -20.35 10.97 7.71
N GLY A 141 -19.26 10.59 8.39
CA GLY A 141 -19.27 9.63 9.49
C GLY A 141 -19.66 8.21 9.08
N ILE A 142 -19.54 7.86 7.79
CA ILE A 142 -20.09 6.63 7.22
C ILE A 142 -19.04 5.80 6.48
N GLY A 143 -19.12 4.47 6.61
CA GLY A 143 -18.36 3.50 5.82
C GLY A 143 -16.93 3.24 6.32
N LYS A 144 -16.64 3.54 7.59
CA LYS A 144 -15.30 3.37 8.20
C LYS A 144 -14.80 1.92 8.11
N PHE A 145 -15.66 0.95 8.43
CA PHE A 145 -15.34 -0.48 8.28
C PHE A 145 -14.86 -0.83 6.86
N TYR A 146 -15.56 -0.32 5.84
CA TYR A 146 -15.25 -0.62 4.44
C TYR A 146 -13.98 0.04 3.96
N VAL A 147 -13.72 1.28 4.37
CA VAL A 147 -12.45 1.91 4.00
C VAL A 147 -11.27 1.24 4.68
N LEU A 148 -11.39 0.79 5.95
CA LEU A 148 -10.32 0.01 6.60
C LEU A 148 -10.05 -1.30 5.85
N LEU A 149 -11.10 -2.00 5.36
CA LEU A 149 -10.92 -3.16 4.49
C LEU A 149 -10.16 -2.82 3.21
N LYS A 150 -10.45 -1.67 2.58
CA LYS A 150 -9.69 -1.21 1.41
C LYS A 150 -8.26 -0.79 1.76
N LEU A 151 -7.99 -0.22 2.94
CA LEU A 151 -6.63 0.10 3.40
C LEU A 151 -5.73 -1.15 3.50
N LEU A 152 -6.28 -2.33 3.79
CA LEU A 152 -5.50 -3.59 3.82
C LEU A 152 -4.83 -3.91 2.48
N THR A 153 -5.27 -3.28 1.39
CA THR A 153 -4.57 -3.39 0.09
C THR A 153 -3.14 -2.86 0.11
N GLU A 154 -2.77 -2.03 1.10
CA GLU A 154 -1.40 -1.56 1.30
C GLU A 154 -0.43 -2.67 1.73
N LEU A 155 -0.90 -3.87 2.12
CA LEU A 155 -0.01 -5.01 2.43
C LEU A 155 0.92 -5.40 1.26
N SER A 156 0.55 -5.08 0.01
CA SER A 156 1.43 -5.32 -1.15
C SER A 156 2.59 -4.32 -1.26
N THR A 157 2.46 -3.12 -0.68
CA THR A 157 3.36 -1.98 -0.86
C THR A 157 4.78 -2.24 -0.35
N PRO A 158 5.00 -2.83 0.85
CA PRO A 158 6.34 -3.19 1.31
C PRO A 158 7.11 -4.09 0.33
N LEU A 159 6.42 -5.03 -0.33
CA LEU A 159 7.07 -6.01 -1.21
C LEU A 159 7.60 -5.38 -2.51
N ILE A 160 6.83 -4.47 -3.12
CA ILE A 160 7.33 -3.74 -4.30
C ILE A 160 8.45 -2.76 -3.93
N ASN A 161 8.39 -2.18 -2.73
CA ASN A 161 9.41 -1.28 -2.22
C ASN A 161 10.73 -2.01 -1.95
N ILE A 162 10.69 -3.17 -1.27
CA ILE A 162 11.89 -4.01 -1.05
C ILE A 162 12.50 -4.41 -2.39
N ARG A 163 11.69 -4.84 -3.36
CA ARG A 163 12.16 -5.16 -4.71
C ARG A 163 12.87 -3.96 -5.35
N TRP A 164 12.29 -2.76 -5.27
CA TRP A 164 12.90 -1.56 -5.83
C TRP A 164 14.22 -1.22 -5.11
N ILE A 165 14.25 -1.28 -3.78
CA ILE A 165 15.43 -1.02 -2.94
C ILE A 165 16.58 -1.97 -3.30
N LEU A 166 16.31 -3.27 -3.46
CA LEU A 166 17.32 -4.24 -3.93
C LEU A 166 17.91 -3.83 -5.29
N ARG A 167 17.07 -3.37 -6.22
CA ARG A 167 17.53 -2.91 -7.54
C ARG A 167 18.33 -1.61 -7.46
N ALA A 168 17.95 -0.69 -6.56
CA ALA A 168 18.71 0.53 -6.30
C ALA A 168 20.09 0.23 -5.69
N MET A 169 20.21 -0.81 -4.86
CA MET A 169 21.48 -1.35 -4.36
C MET A 169 22.26 -2.19 -5.40
N LYS A 170 21.90 -2.09 -6.69
CA LYS A 170 22.56 -2.79 -7.81
C LYS A 170 22.49 -4.33 -7.73
N VAL A 171 21.59 -4.90 -6.93
CA VAL A 171 21.36 -6.35 -6.90
C VAL A 171 20.81 -6.80 -8.26
N PRO A 172 21.40 -7.83 -8.92
CA PRO A 172 20.96 -8.32 -10.23
C PRO A 172 19.48 -8.73 -10.26
N SER A 173 18.83 -8.59 -11.41
CA SER A 173 17.38 -8.82 -11.51
C SER A 173 17.00 -10.29 -11.39
N ASN A 174 17.94 -11.16 -11.74
CA ASN A 174 17.85 -12.62 -11.63
C ASN A 174 18.36 -13.14 -10.27
N ASP A 175 18.76 -12.26 -9.34
CA ASP A 175 19.11 -12.66 -7.98
C ASP A 175 17.88 -13.26 -7.28
N LEU A 176 18.11 -14.33 -6.52
CA LEU A 176 17.07 -15.06 -5.80
C LEU A 176 16.18 -14.14 -4.95
N ARG A 177 16.76 -13.14 -4.28
CA ARG A 177 16.03 -12.21 -3.40
C ARG A 177 15.08 -11.32 -4.20
N VAL A 178 15.55 -10.80 -5.34
CA VAL A 178 14.74 -9.96 -6.23
C VAL A 178 13.61 -10.79 -6.85
N ALA A 179 13.91 -12.00 -7.31
CA ALA A 179 12.94 -12.91 -7.88
C ALA A 179 11.87 -13.32 -6.86
N ALA A 180 12.27 -13.78 -5.67
CA ALA A 180 11.35 -14.17 -4.59
C ALA A 180 10.46 -13.01 -4.15
N CYS A 181 11.03 -11.82 -3.94
CA CYS A 181 10.25 -10.63 -3.56
C CYS A 181 9.27 -10.20 -4.67
N THR A 182 9.65 -10.33 -5.94
CA THR A 182 8.77 -10.01 -7.07
C THR A 182 7.61 -11.00 -7.17
N VAL A 183 7.86 -12.30 -6.96
CA VAL A 183 6.82 -13.33 -6.93
C VAL A 183 5.88 -13.09 -5.75
N ALA A 184 6.41 -12.87 -4.55
CA ALA A 184 5.62 -12.56 -3.36
C ALA A 184 4.74 -11.31 -3.57
N PHE A 185 5.31 -10.23 -4.12
CA PHE A 185 4.56 -9.03 -4.48
C PHE A 185 3.40 -9.35 -5.43
N GLY A 186 3.66 -10.08 -6.52
CA GLY A 186 2.62 -10.42 -7.50
C GLY A 186 1.49 -11.26 -6.90
N VAL A 187 1.81 -12.24 -6.06
CA VAL A 187 0.81 -13.07 -5.35
C VAL A 187 -0.02 -12.19 -4.43
N VAL A 188 0.62 -11.46 -3.51
CA VAL A 188 -0.07 -10.64 -2.51
C VAL A 188 -0.92 -9.56 -3.19
N PHE A 189 -0.38 -8.88 -4.20
CA PHE A 189 -1.10 -7.84 -4.96
C PHE A 189 -2.39 -8.41 -5.56
N VAL A 190 -2.33 -9.50 -6.32
CA VAL A 190 -3.52 -10.07 -6.95
C VAL A 190 -4.51 -10.60 -5.90
N SER A 191 -4.03 -11.26 -4.86
CA SER A 191 -4.88 -11.78 -3.78
C SER A 191 -5.69 -10.68 -3.09
N ILE A 192 -5.04 -9.60 -2.63
CA ILE A 192 -5.71 -8.60 -1.80
C ILE A 192 -6.35 -7.46 -2.61
N ARG A 193 -5.84 -7.15 -3.81
CA ARG A 193 -6.35 -6.05 -4.64
C ARG A 193 -7.36 -6.48 -5.69
N VAL A 194 -7.29 -7.73 -6.16
CA VAL A 194 -8.18 -8.25 -7.21
C VAL A 194 -9.15 -9.28 -6.65
N PHE A 195 -8.68 -10.34 -5.98
CA PHE A 195 -9.60 -11.37 -5.49
C PHE A 195 -10.41 -10.91 -4.28
N ALA A 196 -9.79 -10.20 -3.33
CA ALA A 196 -10.50 -9.71 -2.15
C ALA A 196 -11.49 -8.56 -2.44
N SER A 197 -11.47 -7.95 -3.64
CA SER A 197 -12.49 -6.96 -4.03
C SER A 197 -13.87 -7.60 -4.18
N ILE A 198 -13.95 -8.88 -4.57
CA ILE A 198 -15.20 -9.61 -4.74
C ILE A 198 -15.95 -9.76 -3.40
N PRO A 199 -15.39 -10.38 -2.34
CA PRO A 199 -16.07 -10.47 -1.05
C PRO A 199 -16.29 -9.09 -0.41
N PHE A 200 -15.43 -8.10 -0.70
CA PHE A 200 -15.67 -6.71 -0.28
C PHE A 200 -17.00 -6.17 -0.83
N TRP A 201 -17.23 -6.27 -2.15
CA TRP A 201 -18.45 -5.76 -2.78
C TRP A 201 -19.69 -6.53 -2.35
N ILE A 202 -19.58 -7.86 -2.19
CA ILE A 202 -20.68 -8.69 -1.66
C ILE A 202 -21.05 -8.24 -0.24
N SER A 203 -20.05 -8.03 0.63
CA SER A 203 -20.30 -7.56 2.00
C SER A 203 -20.91 -6.16 2.02
N PHE A 204 -20.39 -5.25 1.19
CA PHE A 204 -20.87 -3.87 1.09
C PHE A 204 -22.33 -3.82 0.65
N GLN A 205 -22.67 -4.48 -0.47
CA GLN A 205 -24.06 -4.54 -0.94
C GLN A 205 -24.98 -5.23 0.07
N GLY A 206 -24.52 -6.31 0.70
CA GLY A 206 -25.26 -6.96 1.77
C GLY A 206 -25.53 -6.04 2.96
N THR A 207 -24.64 -5.08 3.25
CA THR A 207 -24.85 -4.07 4.30
C THR A 207 -25.84 -3.00 3.87
N LEU A 208 -25.74 -2.49 2.64
CA LEU A 208 -26.71 -1.55 2.09
C LEU A 208 -28.13 -2.13 2.11
N ASN A 209 -28.29 -3.40 1.71
CA ASN A 209 -29.59 -4.08 1.72
C ASN A 209 -30.20 -4.19 3.12
N ARG A 210 -29.37 -4.44 4.16
CA ARG A 210 -29.83 -4.50 5.56
C ARG A 210 -30.25 -3.14 6.13
N GLN A 211 -29.76 -2.06 5.53
CA GLN A 211 -30.05 -0.70 5.96
C GLN A 211 -31.24 -0.10 5.21
N ASN A 212 -31.82 -0.84 4.25
CA ASN A 212 -32.98 -0.41 3.48
C ASN A 212 -34.19 -0.17 4.40
N GLY A 213 -34.88 0.96 4.22
CA GLY A 213 -36.05 1.34 5.04
C GLY A 213 -35.73 2.05 6.37
N ARG A 214 -34.47 2.41 6.64
CA ARG A 214 -34.12 3.33 7.74
C ARG A 214 -34.28 4.80 7.33
N ASP A 215 -34.49 5.68 8.31
CA ASP A 215 -34.68 7.13 8.14
C ASP A 215 -33.51 7.84 7.42
N ASN A 216 -32.31 7.23 7.42
CA ASN A 216 -31.10 7.79 6.78
C ASN A 216 -30.96 7.44 5.28
N HIS A 217 -32.05 7.11 4.59
CA HIS A 217 -32.04 6.59 3.23
C HIS A 217 -31.23 7.46 2.24
N ASP A 218 -31.40 8.79 2.28
CA ASP A 218 -30.72 9.70 1.35
C ASP A 218 -29.21 9.76 1.57
N LEU A 219 -28.77 9.76 2.83
CA LEU A 219 -27.35 9.70 3.19
C LEU A 219 -26.73 8.38 2.71
N ILE A 220 -27.43 7.26 2.91
CA ILE A 220 -26.94 5.93 2.51
C ILE A 220 -26.87 5.82 0.99
N ARG A 221 -27.87 6.33 0.28
CA ARG A 221 -27.87 6.40 -1.18
C ARG A 221 -26.69 7.22 -1.69
N GLU A 222 -26.50 8.42 -1.16
CA GLU A 222 -25.38 9.28 -1.54
C GLU A 222 -24.03 8.60 -1.28
N ALA A 223 -23.84 8.04 -0.07
CA ALA A 223 -22.63 7.33 0.28
C ALA A 223 -22.39 6.13 -0.64
N SER A 224 -23.43 5.36 -0.96
CA SER A 224 -23.30 4.22 -1.88
C SER A 224 -22.78 4.64 -3.25
N ILE A 225 -23.25 5.76 -3.80
CA ILE A 225 -22.78 6.30 -5.08
C ILE A 225 -21.30 6.66 -5.00
N VAL A 226 -20.88 7.34 -3.93
CA VAL A 226 -19.47 7.71 -3.71
C VAL A 226 -18.60 6.47 -3.58
N PHE A 227 -19.01 5.47 -2.79
CA PHE A 227 -18.31 4.20 -2.65
C PHE A 227 -18.17 3.47 -3.98
N TYR A 228 -19.24 3.42 -4.79
CA TYR A 228 -19.19 2.80 -6.12
C TYR A 228 -18.22 3.53 -7.05
N ILE A 229 -18.33 4.85 -7.18
CA ILE A 229 -17.47 5.63 -8.08
C ILE A 229 -16.00 5.50 -7.69
N LEU A 230 -15.66 5.78 -6.44
CA LEU A 230 -14.28 5.77 -5.97
C LEU A 230 -13.72 4.34 -5.91
N GLY A 231 -14.51 3.40 -5.39
CA GLY A 231 -14.12 1.99 -5.25
C GLY A 231 -13.88 1.31 -6.59
N ILE A 232 -14.79 1.48 -7.56
CA ILE A 232 -14.63 0.92 -8.91
C ILE A 232 -13.42 1.55 -9.61
N THR A 233 -13.19 2.86 -9.43
CA THR A 233 -12.00 3.53 -9.98
C THR A 233 -10.71 2.86 -9.47
N LEU A 234 -10.61 2.60 -8.16
CA LEU A 234 -9.47 1.89 -7.57
C LEU A 234 -9.34 0.45 -8.11
N ASP A 235 -10.45 -0.26 -8.32
CA ASP A 235 -10.43 -1.62 -8.85
C ASP A 235 -9.96 -1.64 -10.31
N VAL A 236 -10.37 -0.68 -11.14
CA VAL A 236 -9.88 -0.52 -12.52
C VAL A 236 -8.38 -0.22 -12.55
N LEU A 237 -7.89 0.64 -11.65
CA LEU A 237 -6.46 0.90 -11.46
C LEU A 237 -5.71 -0.39 -11.09
N ASN A 238 -6.22 -1.16 -10.13
CA ASN A 238 -5.63 -2.42 -9.70
C ASN A 238 -5.58 -3.46 -10.84
N ILE A 239 -6.63 -3.56 -11.67
CA ILE A 239 -6.63 -4.43 -12.85
C ILE A 239 -5.58 -3.98 -13.87
N THR A 240 -5.49 -2.67 -14.12
CA THR A 240 -4.50 -2.10 -15.06
C THR A 240 -3.07 -2.39 -14.59
N TRP A 241 -2.78 -2.20 -13.31
CA TRP A 241 -1.48 -2.55 -12.72
C TRP A 241 -1.21 -4.06 -12.75
N THR A 242 -2.24 -4.90 -12.58
CA THR A 242 -2.10 -6.37 -12.67
C THR A 242 -1.54 -6.80 -14.03
N ILE A 243 -1.96 -6.16 -15.13
CA ILE A 243 -1.45 -6.45 -16.47
C ILE A 243 0.07 -6.21 -16.53
N VAL A 244 0.55 -5.10 -15.98
CA VAL A 244 1.99 -4.77 -15.94
C VAL A 244 2.75 -5.74 -15.02
N ILE A 245 2.19 -6.01 -13.84
CA ILE A 245 2.78 -6.89 -12.83
C ILE A 245 2.91 -8.32 -13.35
N TRP A 246 1.95 -8.79 -14.16
CA TRP A 246 1.97 -10.12 -14.76
C TRP A 246 3.24 -10.41 -15.56
N PHE A 247 3.71 -9.45 -16.35
CA PHE A 247 4.95 -9.61 -17.12
C PHE A 247 6.18 -9.70 -16.22
N LEU A 248 6.24 -8.87 -15.16
CA LEU A 248 7.30 -8.92 -14.15
C LEU A 248 7.30 -10.24 -13.38
N PHE A 249 6.10 -10.69 -12.99
CA PHE A 249 5.87 -11.93 -12.26
C PHE A 249 6.32 -13.16 -13.06
N ARG A 250 5.89 -13.27 -14.32
CA ARG A 250 6.29 -14.39 -15.20
C ARG A 250 7.81 -14.48 -15.37
N ARG A 251 8.50 -13.35 -15.50
CA ARG A 251 9.96 -13.31 -15.59
C ARG A 251 10.60 -13.76 -14.28
N ALA A 252 10.17 -13.19 -13.16
CA ALA A 252 10.70 -13.52 -11.83
C ALA A 252 10.47 -14.99 -11.45
N LEU A 253 9.34 -15.58 -11.83
CA LEU A 253 9.05 -17.00 -11.60
C LEU A 253 10.04 -17.90 -12.35
N ARG A 254 10.41 -17.52 -13.58
CA ARG A 254 11.39 -18.24 -14.39
C ARG A 254 12.79 -18.15 -13.75
N ASP A 255 13.19 -16.95 -13.32
CA ASP A 255 14.47 -16.71 -12.63
C ASP A 255 14.53 -17.52 -11.32
N LEU A 256 13.44 -17.53 -10.53
CA LEU A 256 13.33 -18.30 -9.29
C LEU A 256 13.45 -19.82 -9.53
N THR A 257 12.79 -20.32 -10.59
CA THR A 257 12.86 -21.74 -10.98
C THR A 257 14.27 -22.13 -11.44
N ASN A 258 14.95 -21.26 -12.17
CA ASN A 258 16.32 -21.49 -12.61
C ASN A 258 17.31 -21.48 -11.44
N CYS A 259 17.16 -20.56 -10.48
CA CYS A 259 18.00 -20.52 -9.29
C CYS A 259 17.79 -21.75 -8.38
N THR A 260 16.56 -22.23 -8.24
CA THR A 260 16.25 -23.42 -7.44
C THR A 260 16.75 -24.71 -8.11
N ARG A 261 16.60 -24.84 -9.44
CA ARG A 261 17.20 -25.94 -10.21
C ARG A 261 18.72 -25.91 -10.22
N GLY A 262 19.34 -24.73 -10.35
CA GLY A 262 20.79 -24.56 -10.27
C GLY A 262 21.37 -24.95 -8.90
N LYS A 263 20.61 -24.82 -7.81
CA LYS A 263 20.99 -25.32 -6.48
C LYS A 263 20.77 -26.83 -6.30
N SER A 264 19.82 -27.43 -7.02
CA SER A 264 19.65 -28.90 -7.08
C SER A 264 20.84 -29.59 -7.76
N ASN A 265 21.55 -28.89 -8.63
CA ASN A 265 22.77 -29.36 -9.27
C ASN A 265 24.01 -28.88 -8.49
N GLY A 266 24.11 -29.23 -7.20
CA GLY A 266 25.18 -28.82 -6.27
C GLY A 266 26.62 -28.94 -6.82
N PRO A 267 27.59 -28.32 -6.12
CA PRO A 267 28.76 -27.65 -6.70
C PRO A 267 29.62 -28.59 -7.57
N CYS A 268 30.00 -28.10 -8.74
CA CYS A 268 31.12 -28.65 -9.48
C CYS A 268 32.41 -28.29 -8.72
N THR A 269 32.78 -29.11 -7.75
CA THR A 269 34.12 -29.08 -7.14
C THR A 269 35.11 -29.60 -8.19
N GLN A 270 36.00 -28.71 -8.62
CA GLN A 270 37.38 -28.92 -9.08
C GLN A 270 37.72 -30.15 -9.95
N GLU A 271 38.07 -29.88 -11.21
CA GLU A 271 39.27 -30.33 -11.96
C GLU A 271 38.97 -30.02 -13.44
N ASN A 272 39.62 -29.03 -14.08
CA ASN A 272 40.94 -29.22 -14.65
C ASN A 272 41.65 -27.87 -14.84
N ASN A 273 42.78 -27.71 -14.15
CA ASN A 273 43.94 -27.04 -14.73
C ASN A 273 44.50 -27.96 -15.81
N ALA A 274 44.32 -27.63 -17.08
CA ALA A 274 45.33 -27.82 -18.13
C ALA A 274 44.75 -27.39 -19.49
N ASN A 275 45.56 -26.61 -20.21
CA ASN A 275 45.48 -26.29 -21.63
C ASN A 275 44.35 -25.35 -22.08
N GLU A 276 44.68 -24.07 -22.22
CA GLU A 276 45.03 -23.56 -23.56
C GLU A 276 45.75 -22.22 -23.47
N LYS A 277 47.07 -22.28 -23.69
CA LYS A 277 47.81 -21.21 -24.35
C LYS A 277 47.41 -21.19 -25.83
N SER A 278 47.58 -20.02 -26.45
CA SER A 278 47.59 -19.73 -27.89
C SER A 278 46.26 -19.76 -28.64
N SER A 279 45.70 -18.57 -28.88
CA SER A 279 45.69 -17.91 -30.20
C SER A 279 44.91 -16.60 -30.13
#